data_AF-A0AAV4BD17-F1
#
_entry.id   AF-A0AAV4BD17-F1
#
_cell.length_a   1.000
_cell.length_b   1.000
_cell.length_c   1.000
_cell.angle_alpha   90.00
_cell.angle_beta   90.00
_cell.angle_gamma   90.00
#
_symmetry.space_group_name_H-M   'P 1'
#
loop_
_entity.id
_entity.type
_entity.pdbx_description
1 polymer ?
#
loop_
_entity_poly.entity_id
_entity_poly.type
_entity_poly.pdbx_seq_one_letter_code
_entity_poly.pdbx_strand_id
1 'polypeptide(L)'
;MERQTVRRNSMKNSDQYYEEWIQVTKVQKAGDDDGDDEEGEDSEEKLPSCMDYVMHFLTLFWKILFAFVPPTDYGGGWWCFTVSISLIGVLTAVIGDLASSFGCTVGLKDAVTAISFVALGTSVPDTFASKVAAIGDRYADSSIGNVTGSNAVNVFLGIGIAWTIAAVYHKIHGVEFEVPPGQLALSVTVFCCMAVLTIIILLARRHSAVGGELGGPMKYKLPTTIILVCFWLIYVLISSFTSYCYIPGF
;
A
#
# COMPACT_ATOMS: atom_id res chain seq x y z
N MET A 1 16.27 36.14 24.21
CA MET A 1 14.97 35.73 23.64
C MET A 1 15.06 34.41 22.91
N GLU A 2 15.99 34.24 21.96
CA GLU A 2 16.16 33.00 21.17
C GLU A 2 16.36 31.71 22.00
N ARG A 3 17.20 31.71 23.04
CA ARG A 3 17.38 30.54 23.93
C ARG A 3 16.11 30.14 24.71
N GLN A 4 15.21 31.09 24.99
CA GLN A 4 13.94 30.79 25.67
C GLN A 4 12.92 30.22 24.69
N THR A 5 12.89 30.69 23.45
CA THR A 5 12.08 30.12 22.36
C THR A 5 12.51 28.69 22.04
N VAL A 6 13.82 28.43 21.93
CA VAL A 6 14.35 27.08 21.71
C VAL A 6 13.97 26.11 22.83
N ARG A 7 14.10 26.53 24.11
CA ARG A 7 13.69 25.71 25.25
C ARG A 7 12.18 25.44 25.28
N ARG A 8 11.36 26.44 24.92
CA ARG A 8 9.90 26.30 24.88
C ARG A 8 9.43 25.35 23.78
N ASN A 9 10.06 25.40 22.60
CA ASN A 9 9.77 24.48 21.51
C ASN A 9 10.23 23.06 21.84
N SER A 10 11.42 22.89 22.45
CA SER A 10 11.90 21.58 22.89
C SER A 10 11.00 20.91 23.93
N MET A 11 10.36 21.69 24.80
CA MET A 11 9.45 21.17 25.83
C MET A 11 8.10 20.73 25.20
N LYS A 12 7.49 21.57 24.36
CA LYS A 12 6.26 21.22 23.60
C LYS A 12 6.42 19.94 22.78
N ASN A 13 7.55 19.81 22.11
CA ASN A 13 7.90 18.65 21.30
C ASN A 13 7.99 17.37 22.15
N SER A 14 8.57 17.46 23.36
CA SER A 14 8.69 16.33 24.29
C SER A 14 7.34 15.91 24.85
N ASP A 15 6.48 16.89 25.16
CA ASP A 15 5.12 16.65 25.64
C ASP A 15 4.24 15.99 24.56
N GLN A 16 4.34 16.45 23.31
CA GLN A 16 3.63 15.86 22.16
C GLN A 16 4.05 14.42 21.90
N TYR A 17 5.35 14.13 21.94
CA TYR A 17 5.85 12.76 21.76
C TYR A 17 5.38 11.85 22.90
N TYR A 18 5.37 12.34 24.13
CA TYR A 18 4.83 11.60 25.27
C TYR A 18 3.33 11.28 25.11
N GLU A 19 2.53 12.23 24.62
CA GLU A 19 1.11 12.02 24.31
C GLU A 19 0.91 10.96 23.20
N GLU A 20 1.73 10.95 22.15
CA GLU A 20 1.69 9.89 21.13
C GLU A 20 1.91 8.49 21.73
N TRP A 21 2.88 8.35 22.63
CA TRP A 21 3.13 7.10 23.35
C TRP A 21 1.96 6.71 24.27
N ILE A 22 1.26 7.68 24.87
CA ILE A 22 0.04 7.42 25.63
C ILE A 22 -1.07 6.91 24.70
N GLN A 23 -1.27 7.53 23.53
CA GLN A 23 -2.30 7.15 22.57
C GLN A 23 -2.11 5.73 22.02
N VAL A 24 -0.86 5.27 21.88
CA VAL A 24 -0.53 3.89 21.51
C VAL A 24 -1.12 2.86 22.49
N THR A 25 -1.14 3.19 23.78
CA THR A 25 -1.65 2.31 24.84
C THR A 25 -3.16 2.41 25.06
N LYS A 26 -3.83 3.41 24.47
CA LYS A 26 -5.28 3.59 24.58
C LYS A 26 -6.02 2.72 23.56
N VAL A 27 -7.10 2.10 24.02
CA VAL A 27 -8.05 1.37 23.15
C VAL A 27 -8.89 2.42 22.44
N GLN A 28 -8.72 2.55 21.12
CA GLN A 28 -9.56 3.40 20.27
C GLN A 28 -10.88 2.68 20.00
N LYS A 29 -11.98 3.42 20.00
CA LYS A 29 -13.31 2.91 19.69
C LYS A 29 -13.43 2.72 18.17
N ALA A 30 -14.05 1.64 17.71
CA ALA A 30 -14.40 1.49 16.30
C ALA A 30 -15.42 2.57 15.90
N GLY A 31 -14.97 3.62 15.20
CA GLY A 31 -15.83 4.70 14.71
C GLY A 31 -15.13 6.06 14.50
N ASP A 32 -13.95 6.29 15.10
CA ASP A 32 -13.24 7.59 15.04
C ASP A 32 -12.46 7.85 13.73
N ASP A 33 -12.61 7.03 12.68
CA ASP A 33 -11.91 7.20 11.39
C ASP A 33 -12.76 7.91 10.32
N ASP A 34 -14.05 8.18 10.60
CA ASP A 34 -14.90 9.01 9.74
C ASP A 34 -14.83 10.46 10.26
N GLY A 35 -14.16 11.33 9.50
CA GLY A 35 -13.98 12.75 9.81
C GLY A 35 -15.26 13.58 9.69
N ASP A 36 -16.28 13.25 10.46
CA ASP A 36 -17.46 14.08 10.65
C ASP A 36 -17.35 14.80 12.00
N ASP A 37 -16.86 16.04 11.94
CA ASP A 37 -17.06 17.07 12.96
C ASP A 37 -18.57 17.43 13.00
N GLU A 38 -19.42 16.58 13.57
CA GLU A 38 -20.73 17.00 14.04
C GLU A 38 -20.68 17.23 15.56
N GLU A 39 -20.56 18.52 15.93
CA GLU A 39 -20.84 19.02 17.27
C GLU A 39 -22.25 18.62 17.70
N GLY A 40 -22.34 17.60 18.54
CA GLY A 40 -23.57 17.16 19.21
C GLY A 40 -23.29 16.83 20.66
N GLU A 41 -23.78 17.68 21.57
CA GLU A 41 -23.79 17.50 23.02
C GLU A 41 -24.53 16.21 23.41
N ASP A 42 -23.78 15.15 23.74
CA ASP A 42 -24.05 14.13 24.78
C ASP A 42 -23.08 12.95 24.61
N SER A 43 -21.80 13.17 24.94
CA SER A 43 -20.80 12.10 25.00
C SER A 43 -20.91 11.35 26.33
N GLU A 44 -21.94 10.52 26.51
CA GLU A 44 -21.82 9.43 27.49
C GLU A 44 -20.64 8.55 27.05
N GLU A 45 -19.59 8.47 27.88
CA GLU A 45 -18.40 7.64 27.65
C GLU A 45 -18.80 6.15 27.56
N LYS A 46 -19.23 5.73 26.38
CA LYS A 46 -19.57 4.33 26.12
C LYS A 46 -18.28 3.50 26.24
N LEU A 47 -18.26 2.55 27.18
CA LEU A 47 -17.13 1.65 27.42
C LEU A 47 -16.75 0.90 26.13
N PRO A 48 -15.46 0.60 25.87
CA PRO A 48 -15.04 -0.04 24.63
C PRO A 48 -15.67 -1.43 24.49
N SER A 49 -16.06 -1.77 23.26
CA SER A 49 -16.60 -3.08 22.92
C SER A 49 -15.51 -4.15 23.00
N CYS A 50 -15.89 -5.42 23.22
CA CYS A 50 -14.95 -6.55 23.21
C CYS A 50 -14.15 -6.62 21.89
N MET A 51 -14.78 -6.23 20.77
CA MET A 51 -14.12 -6.15 19.47
C MET A 51 -13.07 -5.03 19.41
N ASP A 52 -13.25 -3.91 20.12
CA ASP A 52 -12.27 -2.82 20.18
C ASP A 52 -11.01 -3.28 20.91
N TYR A 53 -11.15 -4.07 21.97
CA TYR A 53 -10.02 -4.67 22.68
C TYR A 53 -9.26 -5.69 21.83
N VAL A 54 -9.97 -6.52 21.06
CA VAL A 54 -9.34 -7.47 20.13
C VAL A 54 -8.58 -6.72 19.04
N MET A 55 -9.19 -5.70 18.43
CA MET A 55 -8.54 -4.86 17.42
C MET A 55 -7.34 -4.11 18.00
N HIS A 56 -7.44 -3.59 19.23
CA HIS A 56 -6.31 -2.96 19.91
C HIS A 56 -5.17 -3.94 20.12
N PHE A 57 -5.42 -5.15 20.62
CA PHE A 57 -4.37 -6.16 20.81
C PHE A 57 -3.69 -6.55 19.49
N LEU A 58 -4.47 -6.75 18.42
CA LEU A 58 -3.94 -7.10 17.09
C LEU A 58 -3.11 -5.97 16.48
N THR A 59 -3.47 -4.71 16.74
CA THR A 59 -2.77 -3.54 16.20
C THR A 59 -1.66 -3.03 17.11
N LEU A 60 -1.61 -3.46 18.37
CA LEU A 60 -0.65 -2.96 19.37
C LEU A 60 0.80 -3.13 18.91
N PHE A 61 1.13 -4.27 18.30
CA PHE A 61 2.45 -4.50 17.71
C PHE A 61 2.82 -3.40 16.72
N TRP A 62 1.91 -3.07 15.80
CA TRP A 62 2.10 -2.04 14.78
C TRP A 62 2.14 -0.64 15.40
N LYS A 63 1.27 -0.35 16.38
CA LYS A 63 1.25 0.94 17.08
C LYS A 63 2.57 1.21 17.80
N ILE A 64 3.11 0.23 18.51
CA ILE A 64 4.41 0.34 19.18
C ILE A 64 5.53 0.51 18.16
N LEU A 65 5.51 -0.26 17.06
CA LEU A 65 6.49 -0.15 16.00
C LEU A 65 6.53 1.27 15.40
N PHE A 66 5.36 1.85 15.12
CA PHE A 66 5.26 3.21 14.56
C PHE A 66 5.47 4.32 15.58
N ALA A 67 5.29 4.08 16.89
CA ALA A 67 5.60 5.04 17.95
C ALA A 67 7.10 5.42 18.00
N PHE A 68 7.97 4.56 17.45
CA PHE A 68 9.40 4.88 17.30
C PHE A 68 9.68 5.95 16.25
N VAL A 69 8.71 6.28 15.39
CA VAL A 69 8.84 7.39 14.44
C VAL A 69 8.67 8.69 15.23
N PRO A 70 9.68 9.59 15.25
CA PRO A 70 9.57 10.84 15.99
C PRO A 70 8.57 11.79 15.29
N PRO A 71 8.02 12.78 16.00
CA PRO A 71 7.01 13.67 15.44
C PRO A 71 7.61 14.61 14.39
N THR A 72 6.77 15.10 13.48
CA THR A 72 7.16 15.95 12.34
C THR A 72 7.75 17.30 12.76
N ASP A 73 7.46 17.76 13.98
CA ASP A 73 7.99 19.00 14.55
C ASP A 73 9.46 18.91 15.00
N TYR A 74 10.03 17.69 15.07
CA TYR A 74 11.43 17.49 15.42
C TYR A 74 12.35 17.75 14.23
N GLY A 75 13.27 18.72 14.38
CA GLY A 75 14.31 18.98 13.38
C GLY A 75 13.77 19.33 11.99
N GLY A 76 12.58 19.94 11.91
CA GLY A 76 11.92 20.28 10.64
C GLY A 76 11.44 19.07 9.83
N GLY A 77 11.16 17.95 10.50
CA GLY A 77 10.62 16.73 9.88
C GLY A 77 11.67 15.76 9.36
N TRP A 78 12.94 16.14 9.30
CA TRP A 78 14.01 15.28 8.77
C TRP A 78 14.19 13.99 9.58
N TRP A 79 14.12 14.05 10.91
CA TRP A 79 14.22 12.85 11.75
C TRP A 79 13.03 11.93 11.57
N CYS A 80 11.82 12.48 11.49
CA CYS A 80 10.60 11.73 11.21
C CYS A 80 10.73 11.00 9.86
N PHE A 81 11.18 11.70 8.83
CA PHE A 81 11.38 11.17 7.49
C PHE A 81 12.44 10.05 7.45
N THR A 82 13.62 10.26 8.03
CA THR A 82 14.69 9.25 8.00
C THR A 82 14.33 8.00 8.79
N VAL A 83 13.76 8.14 9.98
CA VAL A 83 13.38 7.00 10.82
C VAL A 83 12.23 6.23 10.20
N SER A 84 11.19 6.90 9.68
CA SER A 84 10.06 6.24 9.01
C SER A 84 10.50 5.47 7.77
N ILE A 85 11.30 6.06 6.87
CA ILE A 85 11.81 5.36 5.69
C ILE A 85 12.67 4.16 6.08
N SER A 86 13.54 4.30 7.09
CA SER A 86 14.39 3.20 7.57
C SER A 86 13.54 2.05 8.14
N LEU A 87 12.53 2.37 8.95
CA LEU A 87 11.62 1.39 9.54
C LEU A 87 10.80 0.67 8.47
N ILE A 88 10.24 1.41 7.51
CA ILE A 88 9.51 0.83 6.37
C ILE A 88 10.44 -0.08 5.57
N GLY A 89 11.67 0.36 5.26
CA GLY A 89 12.65 -0.44 4.54
C GLY A 89 12.99 -1.77 5.23
N VAL A 90 13.26 -1.74 6.54
CA VAL A 90 13.53 -2.94 7.34
C VAL A 90 12.30 -3.86 7.38
N LEU A 91 11.12 -3.29 7.60
CA LEU A 91 9.87 -4.05 7.65
C LEU A 91 9.57 -4.73 6.31
N THR A 92 9.73 -4.01 5.20
CA THR A 92 9.54 -4.55 3.85
C THR A 92 10.52 -5.69 3.57
N ALA A 93 11.79 -5.57 3.99
CA ALA A 93 12.77 -6.65 3.85
C ALA A 93 12.34 -7.91 4.64
N VAL A 94 11.96 -7.74 5.92
CA VAL A 94 11.49 -8.84 6.76
C VAL A 94 10.25 -9.52 6.17
N ILE A 95 9.26 -8.73 5.72
CA ILE A 95 8.04 -9.27 5.09
C ILE A 95 8.38 -10.04 3.81
N GLY A 96 9.33 -9.55 3.01
CA GLY A 96 9.79 -10.23 1.79
C GLY A 96 10.43 -11.60 2.08
N ASP A 97 11.27 -11.67 3.11
CA ASP A 97 11.92 -12.92 3.52
C ASP A 97 10.91 -13.93 4.11
N LEU A 98 9.96 -13.43 4.91
CA LEU A 98 8.88 -14.25 5.47
C LEU A 98 7.95 -14.77 4.36
N ALA A 99 7.59 -13.94 3.40
CA ALA A 99 6.77 -14.34 2.26
C ALA A 99 7.47 -15.44 1.45
N SER A 100 8.77 -15.28 1.16
CA SER A 100 9.57 -16.28 0.45
C SER A 100 9.66 -17.61 1.22
N SER A 101 9.91 -17.54 2.53
CA SER A 101 9.98 -18.71 3.42
C SER A 101 8.63 -19.44 3.51
N PHE A 102 7.54 -18.69 3.59
CA PHE A 102 6.18 -19.23 3.53
C PHE A 102 5.90 -19.89 2.18
N GLY A 103 6.28 -19.25 1.08
CA GLY A 103 6.18 -19.83 -0.26
C GLY A 103 6.86 -21.18 -0.36
N CYS A 104 8.10 -21.29 0.16
CA CYS A 104 8.85 -22.53 0.20
C CYS A 104 8.18 -23.63 1.04
N THR A 105 7.58 -23.32 2.19
CA THR A 105 6.90 -24.32 3.03
C THR A 105 5.59 -24.83 2.42
N VAL A 106 4.88 -23.98 1.67
CA VAL A 106 3.63 -24.33 0.96
C VAL A 106 3.90 -24.99 -0.41
N GLY A 107 5.13 -24.92 -0.92
CA GLY A 107 5.49 -25.41 -2.27
C GLY A 107 5.13 -24.43 -3.40
N LEU A 108 5.01 -23.15 -3.07
CA LEU A 108 4.81 -22.07 -4.04
C LEU A 108 6.14 -21.61 -4.64
N LYS A 109 6.19 -21.45 -5.97
CA LYS A 109 7.34 -20.83 -6.64
C LYS A 109 7.44 -19.36 -6.24
N ASP A 110 8.66 -18.86 -6.06
CA ASP A 110 8.92 -17.47 -5.65
C ASP A 110 8.20 -16.43 -6.52
N ALA A 111 8.15 -16.66 -7.83
CA ALA A 111 7.41 -15.80 -8.76
C ALA A 111 5.91 -15.72 -8.43
N VAL A 112 5.28 -16.85 -8.09
CA VAL A 112 3.85 -16.92 -7.73
C VAL A 112 3.60 -16.27 -6.38
N THR A 113 4.51 -16.49 -5.42
CA THR A 113 4.48 -15.85 -4.11
C THR A 113 4.59 -14.33 -4.23
N ALA A 114 5.49 -13.83 -5.09
CA ALA A 114 5.70 -12.40 -5.32
C ALA A 114 4.47 -11.72 -5.94
N ILE A 115 3.92 -12.27 -7.04
CA ILE A 115 2.75 -11.67 -7.72
C ILE A 115 1.45 -11.76 -6.90
N SER A 116 1.38 -12.66 -5.92
CA SER A 116 0.15 -12.91 -5.14
C SER A 116 0.20 -12.29 -3.76
N PHE A 117 1.23 -12.58 -2.96
CA PHE A 117 1.29 -12.13 -1.56
C PHE A 117 1.99 -10.78 -1.43
N VAL A 118 3.17 -10.64 -2.04
CA VAL A 118 3.97 -9.42 -1.92
C VAL A 118 3.28 -8.25 -2.64
N ALA A 119 2.86 -8.46 -3.89
CA ALA A 119 2.18 -7.44 -4.68
C ALA A 119 0.80 -7.04 -4.10
N LEU A 120 0.04 -7.97 -3.52
CA LEU A 120 -1.22 -7.66 -2.86
C LEU A 120 -1.00 -6.86 -1.58
N GLY A 121 0.04 -7.20 -0.80
CA GLY A 121 0.38 -6.54 0.45
C GLY A 121 0.67 -5.04 0.28
N THR A 122 1.18 -4.61 -0.88
CA THR A 122 1.38 -3.19 -1.21
C THR A 122 0.15 -2.56 -1.87
N SER A 123 -0.49 -3.29 -2.80
CA SER A 123 -1.57 -2.74 -3.62
C SER A 123 -2.90 -2.56 -2.87
N VAL A 124 -3.17 -3.37 -1.84
CA VAL A 124 -4.42 -3.27 -1.05
C VAL A 124 -4.45 -1.97 -0.23
N PRO A 125 -3.42 -1.65 0.58
CA PRO A 125 -3.33 -0.35 1.25
C PRO A 125 -3.42 0.83 0.27
N ASP A 126 -2.70 0.77 -0.85
CA ASP A 126 -2.75 1.81 -1.91
C ASP A 126 -4.16 1.97 -2.48
N THR A 127 -4.89 0.88 -2.66
CA THR A 127 -6.28 0.90 -3.13
C THR A 127 -7.20 1.56 -2.11
N PHE A 128 -7.02 1.28 -0.81
CA PHE A 128 -7.80 1.93 0.24
C PHE A 128 -7.50 3.43 0.33
N ALA A 129 -6.22 3.82 0.32
CA ALA A 129 -5.82 5.23 0.31
C ALA A 129 -6.39 5.96 -0.91
N SER A 130 -6.31 5.36 -2.10
CA SER A 130 -6.88 5.91 -3.34
C SER A 130 -8.40 6.04 -3.27
N LYS A 131 -9.09 5.04 -2.69
CA LYS A 131 -10.54 5.07 -2.49
C LYS A 131 -10.94 6.22 -1.56
N VAL A 132 -10.26 6.37 -0.42
CA VAL A 132 -10.54 7.44 0.54
C VAL A 132 -10.29 8.80 -0.12
N ALA A 133 -9.17 8.97 -0.83
CA ALA A 133 -8.88 10.19 -1.59
C ALA A 133 -9.94 10.49 -2.66
N ALA A 134 -10.45 9.47 -3.36
CA ALA A 134 -11.49 9.64 -4.37
C ALA A 134 -12.88 9.98 -3.79
N ILE A 135 -13.17 9.57 -2.55
CA ILE A 135 -14.42 9.91 -1.87
C ILE A 135 -14.37 11.33 -1.31
N GLY A 136 -13.21 11.74 -0.77
CA GLY A 136 -13.00 13.06 -0.18
C GLY A 136 -12.77 14.19 -1.20
N ASP A 137 -12.48 13.87 -2.46
CA ASP A 137 -12.16 14.84 -3.51
C ASP A 137 -13.21 14.83 -4.62
N ARG A 138 -13.76 16.01 -4.96
CA ARG A 138 -14.79 16.18 -6.00
C ARG A 138 -14.34 15.66 -7.37
N TYR A 139 -13.05 15.78 -7.69
CA TYR A 139 -12.51 15.41 -8.99
C TYR A 139 -11.62 14.16 -8.93
N ALA A 140 -11.42 13.60 -7.72
CA ALA A 140 -10.52 12.47 -7.47
C ALA A 140 -9.08 12.67 -8.01
N ASP A 141 -8.64 13.92 -8.17
CA ASP A 141 -7.28 14.24 -8.63
C ASP A 141 -6.23 13.67 -7.67
N SER A 142 -6.54 13.75 -6.38
CA SER A 142 -5.71 13.17 -5.31
C SER A 142 -5.54 11.64 -5.45
N SER A 143 -6.60 10.93 -5.85
CA SER A 143 -6.54 9.49 -6.11
C SER A 143 -5.69 9.17 -7.34
N ILE A 144 -5.75 9.99 -8.39
CA ILE A 144 -4.92 9.80 -9.60
C ILE A 144 -3.44 9.99 -9.27
N GLY A 145 -3.12 11.00 -8.47
CA GLY A 145 -1.77 11.25 -7.97
C GLY A 145 -1.22 10.06 -7.18
N ASN A 146 -2.02 9.49 -6.29
CA ASN A 146 -1.62 8.33 -5.49
C ASN A 146 -1.33 7.09 -6.36
N VAL A 147 -2.28 6.70 -7.22
CA VAL A 147 -2.15 5.50 -8.08
C VAL A 147 -1.00 5.65 -9.09
N THR A 148 -0.83 6.83 -9.67
CA THR A 148 0.23 7.08 -10.65
C THR A 148 1.60 7.16 -9.96
N GLY A 149 1.66 7.82 -8.80
CA GLY A 149 2.87 7.97 -8.01
C GLY A 149 3.41 6.65 -7.49
N SER A 150 2.57 5.82 -6.86
CA SER A 150 3.02 4.54 -6.29
C SER A 150 3.52 3.57 -7.38
N ASN A 151 2.84 3.50 -8.52
CA ASN A 151 3.30 2.71 -9.66
C ASN A 151 4.60 3.24 -10.29
N ALA A 152 4.76 4.56 -10.41
CA ALA A 152 5.99 5.16 -10.90
C ALA A 152 7.18 4.83 -9.98
N VAL A 153 6.99 4.91 -8.66
CA VAL A 153 8.01 4.52 -7.68
C VAL A 153 8.36 3.03 -7.82
N ASN A 154 7.38 2.14 -7.93
CA ASN A 154 7.63 0.70 -8.08
C ASN A 154 8.47 0.37 -9.34
N VAL A 155 8.14 0.99 -10.48
CA VAL A 155 8.83 0.71 -11.74
C VAL A 155 10.19 1.40 -11.80
N PHE A 156 10.25 2.72 -11.55
CA PHE A 156 11.48 3.48 -11.73
C PHE A 156 12.45 3.33 -10.56
N LEU A 157 11.96 3.38 -9.32
CA LEU A 157 12.81 3.31 -8.13
C LEU A 157 12.98 1.85 -7.70
N GLY A 158 11.91 1.07 -7.66
CA GLY A 158 11.98 -0.35 -7.27
C GLY A 158 12.81 -1.18 -8.24
N ILE A 159 12.34 -1.31 -9.49
CA ILE A 159 13.03 -2.13 -10.51
C ILE A 159 14.21 -1.37 -11.13
N GLY A 160 14.01 -0.10 -11.51
CA GLY A 160 15.01 0.67 -12.27
C GLY A 160 16.32 0.90 -11.51
N ILE A 161 16.27 1.31 -10.25
CA ILE A 161 17.49 1.53 -9.44
C ILE A 161 18.18 0.19 -9.16
N ALA A 162 17.44 -0.85 -8.75
CA ALA A 162 18.00 -2.16 -8.48
C ALA A 162 18.74 -2.74 -9.71
N TRP A 163 18.13 -2.66 -10.89
CA TRP A 163 18.75 -3.08 -12.14
C TRP A 163 19.99 -2.26 -12.49
N THR A 164 19.93 -0.93 -12.30
CA THR A 164 21.06 -0.03 -12.57
C THR A 164 22.25 -0.35 -11.67
N ILE A 165 22.02 -0.58 -10.37
CA ILE A 165 23.07 -0.96 -9.41
C ILE A 165 23.70 -2.29 -9.84
N ALA A 166 22.88 -3.30 -10.17
CA ALA A 166 23.36 -4.60 -10.61
C ALA A 166 24.19 -4.50 -11.91
N ALA A 167 23.72 -3.74 -12.91
CA ALA A 167 24.43 -3.55 -14.18
C ALA A 167 25.78 -2.85 -13.99
N VAL A 168 25.84 -1.81 -13.15
CA VAL A 168 27.09 -1.11 -12.83
C VAL A 168 28.06 -2.04 -12.11
N TYR A 169 27.58 -2.81 -11.13
CA TYR A 169 28.41 -3.77 -10.40
C TYR A 169 29.06 -4.80 -11.32
N HIS A 170 28.29 -5.42 -12.21
CA HIS A 170 28.78 -6.41 -13.17
C HIS A 170 29.78 -5.81 -14.17
N LYS A 171 29.50 -4.59 -14.65
CA LYS A 171 30.41 -3.85 -15.53
C LYS A 171 31.77 -3.58 -14.89
N ILE A 172 31.80 -3.24 -13.59
CA ILE A 172 33.06 -3.02 -12.85
C ILE A 172 33.88 -4.31 -12.73
N HIS A 173 33.21 -5.46 -12.61
CA HIS A 173 33.86 -6.77 -12.49
C HIS A 173 34.15 -7.44 -13.84
N GLY A 174 33.84 -6.77 -14.96
CA GLY A 174 34.07 -7.31 -16.31
C GLY A 174 33.16 -8.48 -16.67
N VAL A 175 32.03 -8.64 -15.99
CA VAL A 175 31.03 -9.68 -16.27
C VAL A 175 29.84 -9.03 -17.00
N GLU A 176 29.29 -9.72 -17.99
CA GLU A 176 28.08 -9.28 -18.67
C GLU A 176 26.85 -9.56 -17.79
N PHE A 177 25.97 -8.55 -17.63
CA PHE A 177 24.77 -8.68 -16.82
C PHE A 177 23.60 -9.15 -17.67
N GLU A 178 23.44 -10.47 -17.78
CA GLU A 178 22.31 -11.09 -18.47
C GLU A 178 21.20 -11.49 -17.49
N VAL A 179 19.98 -11.00 -17.73
CA VAL A 179 18.80 -11.37 -16.95
C VAL A 179 17.84 -12.12 -17.87
N PRO A 180 17.62 -13.44 -17.66
CA PRO A 180 16.68 -14.19 -18.48
C PRO A 180 15.26 -13.65 -18.26
N PRO A 181 14.51 -13.32 -19.34
CA PRO A 181 13.17 -12.74 -19.22
C PRO A 181 12.14 -13.72 -18.66
N GLY A 182 12.44 -15.03 -18.64
CA GLY A 182 11.58 -16.07 -18.09
C GLY A 182 10.17 -15.99 -18.66
N GLN A 183 9.19 -15.86 -17.78
CA GLN A 183 7.76 -15.85 -18.14
C GLN A 183 7.16 -14.44 -18.19
N LEU A 184 8.03 -13.42 -18.18
CA LEU A 184 7.62 -12.02 -18.14
C LEU A 184 6.82 -11.65 -19.39
N ALA A 185 7.22 -12.12 -20.56
CA ALA A 185 6.57 -11.81 -21.83
C ALA A 185 5.08 -12.22 -21.83
N LEU A 186 4.77 -13.44 -21.41
CA LEU A 186 3.39 -13.92 -21.28
C LEU A 186 2.63 -13.12 -20.22
N SER A 187 3.21 -12.92 -19.04
CA SER A 187 2.56 -12.22 -17.93
C SER A 187 2.19 -10.77 -18.33
N VAL A 188 3.10 -10.07 -18.99
CA VAL A 188 2.86 -8.72 -19.53
C VAL A 188 1.78 -8.74 -20.62
N THR A 189 1.78 -9.75 -21.50
CA THR A 189 0.77 -9.88 -22.55
C THR A 189 -0.63 -10.07 -21.96
N VAL A 190 -0.79 -10.98 -20.99
CA VAL A 190 -2.07 -11.21 -20.30
C VAL A 190 -2.53 -9.96 -19.57
N PHE A 191 -1.62 -9.28 -18.87
CA PHE A 191 -1.90 -8.01 -18.19
C PHE A 191 -2.40 -6.95 -19.17
N CYS A 192 -1.70 -6.73 -20.30
CA CYS A 192 -2.10 -5.76 -21.32
C CYS A 192 -3.48 -6.07 -21.91
N CYS A 193 -3.76 -7.33 -22.23
CA CYS A 193 -5.08 -7.76 -22.72
C CYS A 193 -6.18 -7.44 -21.70
N MET A 194 -5.97 -7.79 -20.43
CA MET A 194 -6.95 -7.50 -19.37
C MET A 194 -7.08 -6.01 -19.06
N ALA A 195 -6.01 -5.24 -19.17
CA ALA A 195 -6.03 -3.79 -19.03
C ALA A 195 -6.85 -3.13 -20.14
N VAL A 196 -6.72 -3.57 -21.39
CA VAL A 196 -7.55 -3.09 -22.51
C VAL A 196 -9.03 -3.40 -22.25
N LEU A 197 -9.36 -4.62 -21.84
CA LEU A 197 -10.74 -4.99 -21.49
C LEU A 197 -11.27 -4.14 -20.33
N THR A 198 -10.44 -3.90 -19.31
CA THR A 198 -10.78 -3.03 -18.18
C THR A 198 -11.09 -1.61 -18.64
N ILE A 199 -10.24 -1.03 -19.49
CA ILE A 199 -10.44 0.32 -20.05
C ILE A 199 -11.76 0.37 -20.84
N ILE A 200 -12.05 -0.63 -21.68
CA ILE A 200 -13.30 -0.70 -22.45
C ILE A 200 -14.52 -0.70 -21.49
N ILE A 201 -14.48 -1.50 -20.42
CA ILE A 201 -15.54 -1.55 -19.42
C ILE A 201 -15.70 -0.20 -18.71
N LEU A 202 -14.60 0.44 -18.31
CA LEU A 202 -14.62 1.74 -17.64
C LEU A 202 -15.14 2.86 -18.56
N LEU A 203 -14.74 2.86 -19.83
CA LEU A 203 -15.27 3.80 -20.83
C LEU A 203 -16.76 3.58 -21.09
N ALA A 204 -17.22 2.32 -21.14
CA ALA A 204 -18.64 2.01 -21.25
C ALA A 204 -19.43 2.50 -20.03
N ARG A 205 -18.86 2.41 -18.82
CA ARG A 205 -19.47 2.95 -17.59
C ARG A 205 -19.47 4.48 -17.51
N ARG A 206 -18.50 5.11 -18.15
CA ARG A 206 -18.41 6.57 -18.26
C ARG A 206 -19.53 7.15 -19.13
N HIS A 207 -20.15 6.34 -19.98
CA HIS A 207 -21.26 6.79 -20.82
C HIS A 207 -22.36 7.47 -19.99
N SER A 208 -22.90 8.58 -20.50
CA SER A 208 -23.85 9.46 -19.79
C SER A 208 -25.12 8.76 -19.31
N ALA A 209 -25.51 7.66 -19.95
CA ALA A 209 -26.64 6.83 -19.53
C ALA A 209 -26.38 6.04 -18.23
N VAL A 210 -25.11 5.78 -17.87
CA VAL A 210 -24.72 5.01 -16.67
C VAL A 210 -24.22 5.93 -15.56
N GLY A 211 -23.53 7.03 -15.91
CA GLY A 211 -23.04 8.03 -14.94
C GLY A 211 -21.99 7.47 -13.97
N GLY A 212 -21.10 6.60 -14.45
CA GLY A 212 -20.16 5.84 -13.62
C GLY A 212 -18.83 6.53 -13.24
N GLU A 213 -18.69 7.84 -13.39
CA GLU A 213 -17.38 8.54 -13.29
C GLU A 213 -16.72 8.44 -11.91
N LEU A 214 -17.49 8.56 -10.81
CA LEU A 214 -17.00 8.34 -9.44
C LEU A 214 -17.87 7.29 -8.72
N GLY A 215 -17.75 6.04 -9.14
CA GLY A 215 -18.42 4.90 -8.51
C GLY A 215 -19.82 4.61 -9.07
N GLY A 216 -20.60 5.63 -9.40
CA GLY A 216 -21.92 5.51 -10.04
C GLY A 216 -22.95 4.67 -9.25
N PRO A 217 -24.07 4.29 -9.87
CA PRO A 217 -25.12 3.52 -9.21
C PRO A 217 -24.65 2.12 -8.79
N MET A 218 -25.11 1.64 -7.63
CA MET A 218 -24.76 0.29 -7.10
C MET A 218 -25.03 -0.84 -8.09
N LYS A 219 -26.10 -0.71 -8.88
CA LYS A 219 -26.49 -1.67 -9.91
C LYS A 219 -25.38 -1.96 -10.93
N TYR A 220 -24.54 -0.96 -11.24
CA TYR A 220 -23.43 -1.09 -12.18
C TYR A 220 -22.08 -1.22 -11.46
N LYS A 221 -21.92 -0.59 -10.29
CA LYS A 221 -20.69 -0.66 -9.50
C LYS A 221 -20.33 -2.08 -9.07
N LEU A 222 -21.29 -2.81 -8.50
CA LEU A 222 -21.07 -4.14 -7.97
C LEU A 222 -20.64 -5.16 -9.04
N PRO A 223 -21.38 -5.35 -10.16
CA PRO A 223 -20.97 -6.30 -11.18
C PRO A 223 -19.62 -5.93 -11.82
N THR A 224 -19.34 -4.65 -12.05
CA THR A 224 -18.03 -4.24 -12.57
C THR A 224 -16.91 -4.55 -11.59
N THR A 225 -17.09 -4.29 -10.30
CA THR A 225 -16.08 -4.62 -9.29
C THR A 225 -15.79 -6.12 -9.28
N ILE A 226 -16.83 -6.96 -9.35
CA ILE A 226 -16.68 -8.41 -9.43
C ILE A 226 -15.89 -8.82 -10.68
N ILE A 227 -16.21 -8.25 -11.85
CA ILE A 227 -15.50 -8.53 -13.10
C ILE A 227 -14.02 -8.16 -13.00
N LEU A 228 -13.68 -7.00 -12.44
CA LEU A 228 -12.28 -6.56 -12.30
C LEU A 228 -11.50 -7.44 -11.32
N VAL A 229 -12.11 -7.86 -10.22
CA VAL A 229 -11.51 -8.83 -9.29
C VAL A 229 -11.31 -10.18 -9.98
N CYS A 230 -12.28 -10.63 -10.79
CA CYS A 230 -12.13 -11.84 -11.60
C CYS A 230 -10.99 -11.74 -12.62
N PHE A 231 -10.81 -10.60 -13.28
CA PHE A 231 -9.67 -10.39 -14.19
C PHE A 231 -8.34 -10.53 -13.46
N TRP A 232 -8.21 -9.92 -12.28
CA TRP A 232 -7.02 -10.09 -11.45
C TRP A 232 -6.79 -11.55 -11.04
N LEU A 233 -7.82 -12.27 -10.60
CA LEU A 233 -7.71 -13.70 -10.27
C LEU A 233 -7.30 -14.55 -11.47
N ILE A 234 -7.85 -14.29 -12.65
CA ILE A 234 -7.48 -14.98 -13.89
C ILE A 234 -6.03 -14.68 -14.25
N TYR A 235 -5.57 -13.43 -14.10
CA TYR A 235 -4.17 -13.05 -14.31
C TYR A 235 -3.23 -13.86 -13.40
N VAL A 236 -3.53 -13.91 -12.10
CA VAL A 236 -2.73 -14.66 -11.12
C VAL A 236 -2.74 -16.16 -11.47
N LEU A 237 -3.90 -16.71 -11.84
CA LEU A 237 -4.04 -18.13 -12.17
C LEU A 237 -3.27 -18.52 -13.43
N ILE A 238 -3.40 -17.75 -14.52
CA ILE A 238 -2.65 -18.00 -15.76
C ILE A 238 -1.15 -17.86 -15.52
N SER A 239 -0.72 -16.80 -14.84
CA SER A 239 0.71 -16.57 -14.51
C SER A 239 1.27 -17.69 -13.63
N SER A 240 0.45 -18.22 -12.71
CA SER A 240 0.81 -19.37 -11.88
C SER A 240 0.93 -20.65 -12.70
N PHE A 241 -0.02 -20.95 -13.58
CA PHE A 241 0.03 -22.16 -14.41
C PHE A 241 1.23 -22.18 -15.35
N THR A 242 1.60 -21.04 -15.90
CA THR A 242 2.86 -20.90 -16.65
C THR A 242 4.06 -21.08 -15.73
N SER A 243 4.01 -20.55 -14.50
CA SER A 243 5.09 -20.73 -13.51
C SER A 243 5.37 -22.20 -13.26
N TYR A 244 4.33 -23.04 -13.19
CA TYR A 244 4.45 -24.49 -13.02
C TYR A 244 4.63 -25.30 -14.32
N CYS A 245 4.84 -24.63 -15.46
CA CYS A 245 5.03 -25.25 -16.78
C CYS A 245 3.83 -26.09 -17.27
N TYR A 246 2.62 -25.83 -16.76
CA TYR A 246 1.40 -26.45 -17.29
C TYR A 246 0.98 -25.84 -18.63
N ILE A 247 1.28 -24.56 -18.82
CA ILE A 247 1.07 -23.83 -20.07
C ILE A 247 2.45 -23.49 -20.65
N PRO A 248 2.74 -23.83 -21.92
CA PRO A 248 3.98 -23.42 -22.55
C PRO A 248 4.00 -21.89 -22.68
N GLY A 249 4.98 -21.25 -22.02
CA GLY A 249 5.35 -19.87 -22.32
C GLY A 249 6.07 -19.80 -23.66
N PHE A 250 6.00 -18.64 -24.31
CA PHE A 250 6.78 -18.32 -25.51
C PHE A 250 7.88 -17.32 -25.17
#